data_AF-Q9LLF0-F1
#
_entry.id   AF-Q9LLF0-F1
#
_cell.length_a   1.000
_cell.length_b   1.000
_cell.length_c   1.000
_cell.angle_alpha   90.00
_cell.angle_beta   90.00
_cell.angle_gamma   90.00
#
_symmetry.space_group_name_H-M   'P 1'
#
loop_
_entity.id
_entity.type
_entity.pdbx_description
1 polymer ?
#
loop_
_entity_poly.entity_id
_entity_poly.type
_entity_poly.pdbx_seq_one_letter_code
_entity_poly.pdbx_strand_id
1 'polypeptide(L)'
;AVNRMIDSSMNGVEFWIVNTDIQAIRMSPAFPEHRLPIGQELTRGLGAGGNPDIGMNAAKESKEAIEDAVRGADMVFVTAGMGGGTGTGGGPIIAGIAKSMGILTVGIVTTPFSLEGRRRAVQAQEGIAALRENVDTLIVIPN
;
A
#
# COMPACT_ATOMS: atom_id res chain seq x y z
N ALA A 1 -9.14 3.95 2.58
CA ALA A 1 -9.93 2.71 2.62
C ALA A 1 -9.91 2.10 4.01
N VAL A 2 -8.74 1.69 4.51
CA VAL A 2 -8.56 1.01 5.82
C VAL A 2 -9.23 1.72 7.00
N ASN A 3 -9.08 3.04 7.15
CA ASN A 3 -9.77 3.77 8.24
C ASN A 3 -11.28 3.51 8.28
N ARG A 4 -11.96 3.49 7.12
CA ARG A 4 -13.40 3.20 7.05
C ARG A 4 -13.72 1.75 7.41
N MET A 5 -12.81 0.81 7.12
CA MET A 5 -12.97 -0.60 7.48
C MET A 5 -12.85 -0.78 9.00
N ILE A 6 -11.91 -0.08 9.63
CA ILE A 6 -11.76 -0.03 11.09
C ILE A 6 -13.05 0.53 11.72
N ASP A 7 -13.55 1.66 11.22
CA ASP A 7 -14.77 2.29 11.73
C ASP A 7 -16.01 1.38 11.57
N SER A 8 -16.02 0.51 10.54
CA SER A 8 -17.10 -0.46 10.30
C SER A 8 -17.07 -1.69 11.22
N SER A 9 -16.14 -1.77 12.18
CA SER A 9 -16.04 -2.86 13.17
C SER A 9 -15.90 -4.25 12.55
N MET A 10 -15.09 -4.38 11.49
CA MET A 10 -14.78 -5.67 10.88
C MET A 10 -13.93 -6.50 11.86
N ASN A 11 -14.49 -7.62 12.34
CA ASN A 11 -13.85 -8.51 13.31
C ASN A 11 -12.99 -9.57 12.61
N GLY A 12 -11.91 -9.98 13.27
CA GLY A 12 -11.05 -11.09 12.81
C GLY A 12 -10.01 -10.69 11.75
N VAL A 13 -9.74 -9.39 11.56
CA VAL A 13 -8.73 -8.88 10.64
C VAL A 13 -7.84 -7.87 11.36
N GLU A 14 -6.54 -7.95 11.12
CA GLU A 14 -5.56 -6.98 11.59
C GLU A 14 -5.36 -5.88 10.54
N PHE A 15 -5.42 -4.62 10.97
CA PHE A 15 -5.35 -3.48 10.05
C PHE A 15 -4.02 -2.74 10.16
N TRP A 16 -3.27 -2.72 9.06
CA TRP A 16 -2.02 -1.98 8.92
C TRP A 16 -2.18 -0.74 8.05
N ILE A 17 -1.51 0.33 8.44
CA ILE A 17 -1.44 1.59 7.70
C ILE A 17 0.01 1.83 7.32
N VAL A 18 0.29 1.72 6.03
CA VAL A 18 1.64 1.90 5.48
C VAL A 18 1.67 3.17 4.63
N ASN A 19 2.55 4.11 4.97
CA ASN A 19 2.67 5.36 4.19
C ASN A 19 4.07 6.00 4.33
N THR A 20 4.41 6.87 3.39
CA THR A 20 5.60 7.74 3.45
C THR A 20 5.30 9.08 4.13
N ASP A 21 4.02 9.45 4.27
CA ASP A 21 3.58 10.67 4.95
C ASP A 21 3.26 10.37 6.42
N ILE A 22 4.11 10.85 7.33
CA ILE A 22 3.96 10.63 8.78
C ILE A 22 2.73 11.35 9.34
N GLN A 23 2.38 12.51 8.78
CA GLN A 23 1.20 13.25 9.24
C GLN A 23 -0.07 12.46 8.93
N ALA A 24 -0.15 11.89 7.72
CA ALA A 24 -1.26 11.04 7.33
C ALA A 24 -1.40 9.79 8.22
N ILE A 25 -0.28 9.17 8.60
CA ILE A 25 -0.27 7.99 9.48
C ILE A 25 -0.79 8.34 10.88
N ARG A 26 -0.36 9.48 11.44
CA ARG A 26 -0.76 9.91 12.79
C ARG A 26 -2.27 10.11 12.93
N MET A 27 -2.94 10.51 11.85
CA MET A 27 -4.38 10.72 11.81
C MET A 27 -5.20 9.43 11.65
N SER A 28 -4.58 8.27 11.44
CA SER A 28 -5.32 7.01 11.31
C SER A 28 -5.88 6.52 12.64
N PRO A 29 -7.09 5.92 12.66
CA PRO A 29 -7.64 5.25 13.85
C PRO A 29 -7.00 3.89 14.13
N ALA A 30 -6.12 3.36 13.27
CA ALA A 30 -5.41 2.10 13.53
C ALA A 30 -4.60 2.18 14.82
N PHE A 31 -4.40 1.04 15.50
CA PHE A 31 -3.54 0.99 16.68
C PHE A 31 -2.12 1.51 16.36
N PRO A 32 -1.48 2.26 17.28
CA PRO A 32 -0.15 2.85 17.03
C PRO A 32 0.90 1.86 16.53
N GLU A 33 0.86 0.61 16.99
CA GLU A 33 1.73 -0.49 16.59
C GLU A 33 1.53 -0.96 15.15
N HIS A 34 0.33 -0.76 14.56
CA HIS A 34 0.04 -1.14 13.17
C HIS A 34 0.19 0.03 12.19
N ARG A 35 0.87 1.08 12.61
CA ARG A 35 1.18 2.27 11.81
C ARG A 35 2.62 2.20 11.35
N LEU A 36 2.84 1.86 10.09
CA LEU A 36 4.16 1.63 9.52
C LEU A 36 4.60 2.78 8.60
N PRO A 37 5.38 3.75 9.10
CA PRO A 37 6.05 4.72 8.26
C PRO A 37 7.16 4.05 7.44
N ILE A 38 7.14 4.24 6.13
CA ILE A 38 8.16 3.72 5.20
C ILE A 38 8.93 4.85 4.52
N GLY A 39 10.17 4.58 4.11
CA GLY A 39 11.00 5.56 3.39
C GLY A 39 11.32 6.82 4.20
N GLN A 40 11.67 6.67 5.48
CA GLN A 40 11.91 7.81 6.36
C GLN A 40 13.15 8.58 5.94
N GLU A 41 14.19 7.89 5.46
CA GLU A 41 15.41 8.54 4.99
C GLU A 41 15.17 9.26 3.66
N LEU A 42 14.44 8.61 2.74
CA LEU A 42 14.13 9.14 1.41
C LEU A 42 13.19 10.34 1.44
N THR A 43 12.11 10.27 2.23
CA THR A 43 11.01 11.24 2.18
C THR A 43 11.04 12.24 3.32
N ARG A 44 11.82 11.96 4.38
CA ARG A 44 11.79 12.72 5.65
C ARG A 44 10.38 12.83 6.24
N GLY A 45 9.52 11.85 5.94
CA GLY A 45 8.14 11.80 6.38
C GLY A 45 7.17 12.73 5.66
N LEU A 46 7.56 13.32 4.53
CA LEU A 46 6.76 14.29 3.76
C LEU A 46 5.90 13.66 2.66
N GLY A 47 6.01 12.34 2.46
CA GLY A 47 5.29 11.63 1.41
C GLY A 47 6.05 11.52 0.08
N ALA A 48 5.53 10.71 -0.83
CA ALA A 48 6.15 10.39 -2.12
C ALA A 48 5.90 11.44 -3.23
N GLY A 49 5.19 12.53 -2.95
CA GLY A 49 4.97 13.62 -3.93
C GLY A 49 4.26 13.23 -5.23
N GLY A 50 3.51 12.13 -5.25
CA GLY A 50 2.88 11.59 -6.47
C GLY A 50 3.85 10.88 -7.43
N ASN A 51 5.08 10.58 -6.98
CA ASN A 51 6.05 9.82 -7.75
C ASN A 51 6.07 8.34 -7.28
N PRO A 52 5.67 7.38 -8.14
CA PRO A 52 5.71 5.95 -7.83
C PRO A 52 7.11 5.45 -7.47
N ASP A 53 8.17 5.95 -8.08
CA ASP A 53 9.54 5.48 -7.82
C ASP A 53 9.95 5.74 -6.37
N ILE A 54 9.53 6.87 -5.80
CA ILE A 54 9.77 7.17 -4.39
C ILE A 54 8.99 6.19 -3.50
N GLY A 55 7.74 5.88 -3.83
CA GLY A 55 6.94 4.89 -3.10
C GLY A 55 7.55 3.48 -3.14
N MET A 56 8.06 3.07 -4.30
CA MET A 56 8.76 1.80 -4.48
C MET A 56 10.03 1.74 -3.63
N ASN A 57 10.88 2.76 -3.73
CA ASN A 57 12.15 2.79 -3.00
C ASN A 57 11.92 2.89 -1.49
N ALA A 58 10.90 3.63 -1.04
CA ALA A 58 10.49 3.68 0.35
C ALA A 58 10.09 2.30 0.90
N ALA A 59 9.33 1.53 0.13
CA ALA A 59 8.95 0.17 0.54
C ALA A 59 10.16 -0.79 0.54
N LYS A 60 11.10 -0.64 -0.39
CA LYS A 60 12.35 -1.42 -0.40
C LYS A 60 13.26 -1.08 0.77
N GLU A 61 13.40 0.20 1.10
CA GLU A 61 14.15 0.69 2.28
C GLU A 61 13.61 0.05 3.56
N SER A 62 12.28 -0.04 3.67
CA SER A 62 11.60 -0.54 4.87
C SER A 62 11.22 -2.03 4.79
N LYS A 63 11.94 -2.82 3.99
CA LYS A 63 11.62 -4.24 3.75
C LYS A 63 11.50 -5.05 5.05
N GLU A 64 12.49 -4.97 5.94
CA GLU A 64 12.50 -5.75 7.19
C GLU A 64 11.27 -5.43 8.07
N ALA A 65 10.90 -4.16 8.16
CA ALA A 65 9.73 -3.74 8.94
C ALA A 65 8.41 -4.20 8.30
N ILE A 66 8.35 -4.31 6.96
CA ILE A 66 7.20 -4.89 6.26
C ILE A 66 7.13 -6.41 6.48
N GLU A 67 8.27 -7.12 6.45
CA GLU A 67 8.33 -8.55 6.74
C GLU A 67 7.86 -8.86 8.17
N ASP A 68 8.26 -8.04 9.14
CA ASP A 68 7.80 -8.16 10.53
C ASP A 68 6.29 -7.91 10.65
N ALA A 69 5.76 -6.91 9.94
CA ALA A 69 4.34 -6.55 9.96
C ALA A 69 3.41 -7.64 9.38
N VAL A 70 3.88 -8.40 8.39
CA VAL A 70 3.09 -9.48 7.78
C VAL A 70 3.38 -10.86 8.38
N ARG A 71 4.32 -10.97 9.31
CA ARG A 71 4.76 -12.25 9.86
C ARG A 71 3.63 -12.95 10.61
N GLY A 72 3.40 -14.21 10.27
CA GLY A 72 2.37 -15.04 10.91
C GLY A 72 0.98 -14.89 10.31
N ALA A 73 0.80 -14.04 9.29
CA ALA A 73 -0.44 -13.98 8.54
C ALA A 73 -0.59 -15.18 7.60
N ASP A 74 -1.77 -15.81 7.59
CA ASP A 74 -2.13 -16.81 6.58
C ASP A 74 -2.52 -16.15 5.24
N MET A 75 -3.06 -14.93 5.31
CA MET A 75 -3.53 -14.17 4.15
C MET A 75 -3.33 -12.67 4.37
N VAL A 76 -2.90 -11.96 3.32
CA VAL A 76 -2.68 -10.50 3.33
C VAL A 76 -3.49 -9.84 2.22
N PHE A 77 -4.21 -8.78 2.58
CA PHE A 77 -4.90 -7.90 1.64
C PHE A 77 -4.13 -6.59 1.45
N VAL A 78 -3.57 -6.38 0.27
CA VAL A 78 -2.91 -5.12 -0.09
C VAL A 78 -3.91 -4.20 -0.75
N THR A 79 -4.34 -3.15 -0.05
CA THR A 79 -5.28 -2.15 -0.59
C THR A 79 -4.63 -0.80 -0.85
N ALA A 80 -4.81 -0.26 -2.06
CA ALA A 80 -4.21 1.01 -2.46
C ALA A 80 -5.08 1.77 -3.48
N GLY A 81 -4.99 3.11 -3.45
CA GLY A 81 -5.41 3.95 -4.56
C GLY A 81 -4.27 4.11 -5.55
N MET A 82 -4.49 3.71 -6.80
CA MET A 82 -3.47 3.74 -7.85
C MET A 82 -3.43 5.11 -8.53
N GLY A 83 -2.27 5.47 -9.08
CA GLY A 83 -2.03 6.77 -9.72
C GLY A 83 -1.44 7.83 -8.79
N GLY A 84 -1.19 7.48 -7.52
CA GLY A 84 -0.38 8.28 -6.59
C GLY A 84 1.09 7.83 -6.56
N GLY A 85 1.84 8.23 -5.52
CA GLY A 85 3.23 7.79 -5.32
C GLY A 85 3.33 6.54 -4.45
N THR A 86 2.98 6.67 -3.17
CA THR A 86 3.15 5.61 -2.16
C THR A 86 2.44 4.32 -2.52
N GLY A 87 1.12 4.38 -2.81
CA GLY A 87 0.34 3.19 -3.11
C GLY A 87 0.77 2.52 -4.42
N THR A 88 0.96 3.31 -5.48
CA THR A 88 1.31 2.82 -6.82
C THR A 88 2.66 2.11 -6.84
N GLY A 89 3.68 2.68 -6.19
CA GLY A 89 5.02 2.10 -6.18
C GLY A 89 5.28 1.14 -5.04
N GLY A 90 4.74 1.44 -3.84
CA GLY A 90 4.97 0.63 -2.64
C GLY A 90 4.08 -0.60 -2.56
N GLY A 91 2.84 -0.53 -3.07
CA GLY A 91 1.88 -1.64 -3.07
C GLY A 91 2.43 -2.94 -3.68
N PRO A 92 3.01 -2.91 -4.91
CA PRO A 92 3.64 -4.08 -5.52
C PRO A 92 4.79 -4.67 -4.69
N ILE A 93 5.59 -3.84 -4.04
CA ILE A 93 6.71 -4.29 -3.19
C ILE A 93 6.21 -5.00 -1.94
N ILE A 94 5.22 -4.41 -1.26
CA ILE A 94 4.60 -5.02 -0.06
C ILE A 94 3.96 -6.36 -0.41
N ALA A 95 3.21 -6.42 -1.53
CA ALA A 95 2.62 -7.65 -2.03
C ALA A 95 3.68 -8.72 -2.34
N GLY A 96 4.75 -8.33 -3.03
CA GLY A 96 5.84 -9.23 -3.37
C GLY A 96 6.55 -9.80 -2.15
N ILE A 97 6.74 -8.99 -1.09
CA ILE A 97 7.30 -9.45 0.19
C ILE A 97 6.38 -10.51 0.80
N ALA A 98 5.10 -10.21 1.00
CA ALA A 98 4.14 -11.16 1.57
C ALA A 98 4.07 -12.48 0.78
N LYS A 99 3.98 -12.40 -0.55
CA LYS A 99 3.96 -13.56 -1.44
C LYS A 99 5.25 -14.38 -1.35
N SER A 100 6.41 -13.73 -1.25
CA SER A 100 7.71 -14.41 -1.11
C SER A 100 7.86 -15.16 0.22
N MET A 101 7.11 -14.74 1.25
CA MET A 101 7.02 -15.42 2.54
C MET A 101 6.00 -16.57 2.55
N GLY A 102 5.37 -16.88 1.41
CA GLY A 102 4.38 -17.96 1.28
C GLY A 102 2.98 -17.58 1.76
N ILE A 103 2.70 -16.28 1.93
CA ILE A 103 1.40 -15.78 2.41
C ILE A 103 0.47 -15.58 1.22
N LEU A 104 -0.77 -16.05 1.33
CA LEU A 104 -1.78 -15.84 0.29
C LEU A 104 -2.08 -14.34 0.15
N THR A 105 -1.74 -13.76 -0.99
CA THR A 105 -1.70 -12.31 -1.16
C THR A 105 -2.74 -11.84 -2.16
N VAL A 106 -3.68 -11.00 -1.70
CA VAL A 106 -4.76 -10.44 -2.52
C VAL A 106 -4.59 -8.93 -2.65
N GLY A 107 -4.50 -8.42 -3.88
CA GLY A 107 -4.51 -6.98 -4.17
C GLY A 107 -5.92 -6.46 -4.37
N ILE A 108 -6.31 -5.39 -3.68
CA ILE A 108 -7.60 -4.69 -3.87
C ILE A 108 -7.34 -3.22 -4.10
N VAL A 109 -7.37 -2.79 -5.36
CA VAL A 109 -6.94 -1.45 -5.74
C VAL A 109 -8.01 -0.67 -6.49
N THR A 110 -7.94 0.66 -6.37
CA THR A 110 -8.81 1.57 -7.12
C THR A 110 -8.05 2.31 -8.21
N THR A 111 -8.69 2.56 -9.36
CA THR A 111 -8.12 3.45 -10.40
C THR A 111 -8.60 4.88 -10.21
N PRO A 112 -7.83 5.91 -10.62
CA PRO A 112 -8.26 7.30 -10.47
C PRO A 112 -9.50 7.62 -11.33
N PHE A 113 -10.29 8.62 -10.94
CA PHE A 113 -11.35 9.16 -11.77
C PHE A 113 -10.76 9.77 -13.06
N SER A 114 -11.53 9.80 -14.15
CA SER A 114 -11.08 10.41 -15.42
C SER A 114 -10.71 11.90 -15.27
N LEU A 115 -11.31 12.59 -14.29
CA LEU A 115 -11.08 14.01 -13.98
C LEU A 115 -9.73 14.28 -13.28
N GLU A 116 -9.06 13.26 -12.73
CA GLU A 116 -7.79 13.41 -12.02
C GLU A 116 -6.57 13.52 -12.97
N GLY A 117 -6.81 13.38 -14.28
CA GLY A 117 -5.84 13.66 -15.32
C GLY A 117 -5.06 12.44 -15.82
N ARG A 118 -4.57 12.56 -17.06
CA ARG A 118 -3.90 11.48 -17.80
C ARG A 118 -2.68 10.90 -17.08
N ARG A 119 -1.91 11.75 -16.37
CA ARG A 119 -0.70 11.31 -15.66
C ARG A 119 -1.03 10.26 -14.59
N ARG A 120 -2.07 10.49 -13.79
CA ARG A 120 -2.50 9.52 -12.76
C ARG A 120 -2.99 8.22 -13.38
N ALA A 121 -3.73 8.30 -14.49
CA ALA A 121 -4.21 7.11 -15.19
C ALA A 121 -3.07 6.21 -15.70
N VAL A 122 -2.02 6.82 -16.30
CA VAL A 122 -0.83 6.07 -16.77
C VAL A 122 -0.10 5.42 -15.60
N GLN A 123 0.21 6.20 -14.55
CA GLN A 123 0.85 5.69 -13.34
C GLN A 123 0.03 4.55 -12.70
N ALA A 124 -1.30 4.66 -12.70
CA ALA A 124 -2.16 3.62 -12.17
C ALA A 124 -2.06 2.32 -12.99
N GLN A 125 -2.06 2.41 -14.32
CA GLN A 125 -1.93 1.24 -15.19
C GLN A 125 -0.59 0.52 -14.98
N GLU A 126 0.51 1.28 -14.90
CA GLU A 126 1.85 0.75 -14.64
C GLU A 126 1.93 0.06 -13.27
N GLY A 127 1.43 0.71 -12.22
CA GLY A 127 1.40 0.13 -10.88
C GLY A 127 0.50 -1.11 -10.78
N ILE A 128 -0.62 -1.14 -11.51
CA ILE A 128 -1.52 -2.31 -11.57
C ILE A 128 -0.83 -3.48 -12.27
N ALA A 129 -0.10 -3.23 -13.36
CA ALA A 129 0.68 -4.25 -14.04
C ALA A 129 1.76 -4.83 -13.12
N ALA A 130 2.50 -3.96 -12.40
CA ALA A 130 3.50 -4.40 -11.43
C ALA A 130 2.87 -5.19 -10.26
N LEU A 131 1.72 -4.74 -9.74
CA LEU A 131 1.03 -5.42 -8.64
C LEU A 131 0.53 -6.81 -9.06
N ARG A 132 0.06 -6.97 -10.31
CA ARG A 132 -0.45 -8.24 -10.84
C ARG A 132 0.60 -9.36 -10.76
N GLU A 133 1.86 -9.05 -11.01
CA GLU A 133 2.96 -10.03 -10.92
C GLU A 133 3.25 -10.44 -9.45
N ASN A 134 2.86 -9.61 -8.49
CA ASN A 134 3.23 -9.74 -7.08
C ASN A 134 2.09 -10.20 -6.16
N VAL A 135 0.91 -10.54 -6.70
CA VAL A 135 -0.24 -11.06 -5.94
C VAL A 135 -0.70 -12.41 -6.49
N ASP A 136 -1.50 -13.13 -5.72
CA ASP A 136 -2.18 -14.36 -6.18
C ASP A 136 -3.53 -14.03 -6.83
N THR A 137 -4.18 -12.97 -6.35
CA THR A 137 -5.44 -12.46 -6.92
C THR A 137 -5.42 -10.94 -6.91
N LEU A 138 -5.93 -10.33 -7.98
CA LEU A 138 -6.02 -8.88 -8.11
C LEU A 138 -7.45 -8.45 -8.43
N ILE A 139 -8.03 -7.61 -7.55
CA ILE A 139 -9.31 -6.95 -7.73
C ILE A 139 -9.04 -5.48 -8.03
N VAL A 140 -9.52 -5.02 -9.19
CA VAL A 140 -9.40 -3.62 -9.62
C VAL A 140 -10.79 -3.00 -9.67
N ILE A 141 -10.97 -1.90 -8.93
CA ILE A 141 -12.24 -1.18 -8.81
C ILE A 141 -12.09 0.18 -9.49
N PRO A 142 -12.80 0.44 -10.60
CA PRO A 142 -12.82 1.77 -11.18
C PRO A 142 -13.57 2.74 -10.27
N ASN A 143 -12.97 3.90 -9.97
CA ASN A 143 -13.66 5.02 -9.32
C ASN A 143 -14.58 5.73 -10.31
#